data_AF-A0A2C9UZF7-F1
#
_entry.id   AF-A0A2C9UZF7-F1
#
_cell.length_a   1.000
_cell.length_b   1.000
_cell.length_c   1.000
_cell.angle_alpha   90.00
_cell.angle_beta   90.00
_cell.angle_gamma   90.00
#
_symmetry.space_group_name_H-M   'P 1'
#
loop_
_entity.id
_entity.type
_entity.pdbx_description
1 polymer ?
#
loop_
_entity_poly.entity_id
_entity_poly.type
_entity_poly.pdbx_seq_one_letter_code
_entity_poly.pdbx_strand_id
1 'polypeptide(L)'
;MTNNILVDKNFQPKVANFGLIMYYRSERTDVYADPEDNECSFEESDVYAFGVVLLELITGKNTKDNDTDIVQWANTLMKRVLYGEYTLLIDSNLEGDYNKKEVQRMIYCAAACLYKPSDSRPQMKEIVGVLERSIPLKDIWDDDDNQFLSGSGKGGGSLKRKSKKTSPLYRVILHDDDYHTVDFVIQKLMKFIPGMTRENADNIARDVHYKGSAEVIVCAQADAEGYCMQLKGTGLGSTIEPASGGR
;
A
#
# COMPACT_ATOMS: atom_id res chain seq x y z
N MET A 1 9.99 -11.99 -8.59
CA MET A 1 10.29 -10.57 -8.35
C MET A 1 11.58 -10.33 -7.55
N THR A 2 12.22 -11.31 -6.89
CA THR A 2 13.55 -11.11 -6.25
C THR A 2 14.67 -10.78 -7.24
N ASN A 3 14.59 -11.29 -8.47
CA ASN A 3 15.51 -10.92 -9.57
C ASN A 3 15.45 -9.43 -9.97
N ASN A 4 14.43 -8.70 -9.50
CA ASN A 4 14.29 -7.26 -9.70
C ASN A 4 14.91 -6.44 -8.55
N ILE A 5 15.44 -7.09 -7.50
CA ILE A 5 16.20 -6.44 -6.44
C ILE A 5 17.68 -6.79 -6.65
N LEU A 6 18.43 -5.86 -7.22
CA LEU A 6 19.86 -5.98 -7.42
C LEU A 6 20.59 -5.54 -6.16
N VAL A 7 21.75 -6.13 -5.91
CA VAL A 7 22.59 -5.79 -4.77
C VAL A 7 23.90 -5.24 -5.29
N ASP A 8 24.31 -4.06 -4.81
CA ASP A 8 25.62 -3.50 -5.19
C ASP A 8 26.76 -4.08 -4.34
N LYS A 9 28.00 -3.66 -4.64
CA LYS A 9 29.22 -4.17 -3.97
C LYS A 9 29.24 -3.96 -2.45
N ASN A 10 28.38 -3.10 -1.90
CA ASN A 10 28.27 -2.82 -0.47
C ASN A 10 27.05 -3.51 0.16
N PHE A 11 26.48 -4.51 -0.53
CA PHE A 11 25.25 -5.18 -0.15
C PHE A 11 24.04 -4.24 -0.03
N GLN A 12 24.05 -3.10 -0.73
CA GLN A 12 22.90 -2.19 -0.74
C GLN A 12 21.90 -2.65 -1.79
N PRO A 13 20.63 -2.91 -1.41
CA PRO A 13 19.60 -3.31 -2.36
C PRO A 13 19.17 -2.14 -3.23
N LYS A 14 18.93 -2.41 -4.51
CA LYS A 14 18.45 -1.48 -5.53
C LYS A 14 17.36 -2.16 -6.34
N VAL A 15 16.19 -1.54 -6.40
CA VAL A 15 15.12 -2.01 -7.26
C VAL A 15 15.47 -1.70 -8.71
N ALA A 16 15.26 -2.68 -9.59
CA ALA A 16 15.51 -2.61 -11.02
C ALA A 16 14.24 -2.97 -11.79
N ASN A 17 14.27 -2.76 -13.11
CA ASN A 17 13.20 -3.18 -14.04
C ASN A 17 11.85 -2.43 -13.91
N PHE A 18 11.87 -1.16 -13.51
CA PHE A 18 10.67 -0.31 -13.39
C PHE A 18 9.89 -0.14 -14.71
N GLY A 19 10.54 -0.28 -15.87
CA GLY A 19 9.93 -0.07 -17.19
C GLY A 19 9.04 -1.20 -17.70
N LEU A 20 9.03 -2.37 -17.05
CA LEU A 20 8.25 -3.55 -17.46
C LEU A 20 7.12 -3.92 -16.49
N ILE A 21 6.90 -3.11 -15.44
CA ILE A 21 5.91 -3.40 -14.38
C ILE A 21 4.49 -3.57 -14.95
N MET A 22 4.11 -2.78 -15.95
CA MET A 22 2.79 -2.90 -16.58
C MET A 22 2.67 -4.12 -17.51
N TYR A 23 3.79 -4.65 -18.03
CA TYR A 23 3.81 -5.79 -18.95
C TYR A 23 3.75 -7.13 -18.21
N TYR A 24 4.49 -7.28 -17.10
CA TYR A 24 4.48 -8.53 -16.31
C TYR A 24 3.14 -8.79 -15.58
N ARG A 25 2.33 -7.76 -15.35
CA ARG A 25 1.01 -7.89 -14.70
C ARG A 25 -0.04 -8.63 -15.55
N SER A 26 0.15 -8.75 -16.86
CA SER A 26 -0.80 -9.50 -17.71
C SER A 26 -0.65 -11.02 -17.61
N GLU A 27 0.49 -11.52 -17.12
CA GLU A 27 0.73 -12.95 -16.88
C GLU A 27 0.44 -13.28 -15.41
N ARG A 28 -0.86 -13.36 -15.07
CA ARG A 28 -1.43 -13.57 -13.71
C ARG A 28 -1.14 -14.97 -13.10
N THR A 29 0.08 -15.48 -13.18
CA THR A 29 0.48 -16.83 -12.66
C THR A 29 1.70 -16.79 -11.72
N ASP A 30 2.08 -15.59 -11.26
CA ASP A 30 3.23 -15.37 -10.41
C ASP A 30 2.83 -15.24 -8.92
N VAL A 31 3.66 -15.80 -8.03
CA VAL A 31 3.45 -15.84 -6.56
C VAL A 31 3.42 -14.44 -5.94
N TYR A 32 3.98 -13.46 -6.63
CA TYR A 32 3.98 -12.04 -6.24
C TYR A 32 2.72 -11.28 -6.65
N ALA A 33 1.82 -11.90 -7.42
CA ALA A 33 0.55 -11.28 -7.78
C ALA A 33 -0.39 -11.36 -6.57
N ASP A 34 -0.88 -10.20 -6.14
CA ASP A 34 -1.87 -10.13 -5.06
C ASP A 34 -3.16 -10.85 -5.49
N PRO A 35 -3.64 -11.86 -4.73
CA PRO A 35 -4.89 -12.55 -5.03
C PRO A 35 -6.12 -11.63 -4.97
N GLU A 36 -6.01 -10.47 -4.30
CA GLU A 36 -7.07 -9.46 -4.15
C GLU A 36 -6.87 -8.23 -5.05
N ASP A 37 -5.93 -8.27 -6.02
CA ASP A 37 -5.68 -7.18 -6.97
C ASP A 37 -6.93 -6.86 -7.79
N ASN A 38 -7.68 -5.85 -7.35
CA ASN A 38 -8.68 -5.19 -8.16
C ASN A 38 -7.96 -4.02 -8.83
N GLU A 39 -8.20 -3.79 -10.13
CA GLU A 39 -7.45 -2.92 -11.05
C GLU A 39 -7.21 -1.44 -10.61
N CYS A 40 -7.61 -1.06 -9.40
CA CYS A 40 -7.46 0.25 -8.78
C CYS A 40 -6.50 0.33 -7.57
N SER A 41 -5.96 -0.79 -7.04
CA SER A 41 -5.17 -0.82 -5.78
C SER A 41 -3.69 -1.19 -6.02
N PHE A 42 -2.92 -0.26 -6.57
CA PHE A 42 -1.51 -0.51 -6.89
C PHE A 42 -0.61 -0.60 -5.65
N GLU A 43 -0.90 0.20 -4.61
CA GLU A 43 -0.08 0.25 -3.39
C GLU A 43 -0.18 -1.04 -2.59
N GLU A 44 -1.37 -1.61 -2.48
CA GLU A 44 -1.65 -2.84 -1.73
C GLU A 44 -1.04 -4.08 -2.38
N SER A 45 -1.03 -4.09 -3.72
CA SER A 45 -0.36 -5.11 -4.53
C SER A 45 1.17 -5.04 -4.38
N ASP A 46 1.75 -3.83 -4.35
CA ASP A 46 3.18 -3.64 -4.08
C ASP A 46 3.55 -4.07 -2.65
N VAL A 47 2.67 -3.81 -1.68
CA VAL A 47 2.81 -4.29 -0.30
C VAL A 47 2.79 -5.82 -0.24
N TYR A 48 1.88 -6.47 -0.95
CA TYR A 48 1.83 -7.94 -1.02
C TYR A 48 3.13 -8.52 -1.60
N ALA A 49 3.58 -7.98 -2.74
CA ALA A 49 4.81 -8.41 -3.39
C ALA A 49 6.03 -8.23 -2.47
N PHE A 50 6.09 -7.13 -1.72
CA PHE A 50 7.11 -6.91 -0.69
C PHE A 50 7.05 -7.95 0.44
N GLY A 51 5.83 -8.35 0.86
CA GLY A 51 5.63 -9.43 1.82
C GLY A 51 6.23 -10.77 1.35
N VAL A 52 6.10 -11.10 0.07
CA VAL A 52 6.71 -12.31 -0.52
C VAL A 52 8.23 -12.22 -0.45
N VAL A 53 8.81 -11.07 -0.81
CA VAL A 53 10.26 -10.83 -0.72
C VAL A 53 10.75 -10.98 0.73
N LEU A 54 10.03 -10.46 1.71
CA LEU A 54 10.38 -10.66 3.12
C LEU A 54 10.38 -12.13 3.51
N LEU A 55 9.40 -12.92 3.06
CA LEU A 55 9.39 -14.37 3.31
C LEU A 55 10.58 -15.07 2.68
N GLU A 56 10.95 -14.74 1.44
CA GLU A 56 12.14 -15.29 0.80
C GLU A 56 13.41 -14.97 1.58
N LEU A 57 13.56 -13.73 2.06
CA LEU A 57 14.71 -13.30 2.87
C LEU A 57 14.77 -14.00 4.23
N ILE A 58 13.63 -14.20 4.89
CA ILE A 58 13.57 -14.87 6.19
C ILE A 58 13.87 -16.37 6.05
N THR A 59 13.34 -17.00 5.01
CA THR A 59 13.32 -18.46 4.86
C THR A 59 14.49 -19.02 4.04
N GLY A 60 15.12 -18.19 3.20
CA GLY A 60 16.09 -18.63 2.20
C GLY A 60 15.50 -19.52 1.12
N LYS A 61 14.16 -19.65 1.04
CA LYS A 61 13.46 -20.51 0.07
C LYS A 61 13.08 -19.72 -1.19
N ASN A 62 13.07 -20.42 -2.32
CA ASN A 62 12.48 -19.90 -3.56
C ASN A 62 10.94 -19.92 -3.49
N THR A 63 10.28 -19.05 -4.25
CA THR A 63 8.82 -18.87 -4.19
C THR A 63 7.99 -20.07 -4.66
N LYS A 64 8.55 -20.96 -5.47
CA LYS A 64 7.92 -22.22 -5.92
C LYS A 64 8.86 -23.39 -5.62
N ASP A 65 8.44 -24.27 -4.72
CA ASP A 65 9.10 -25.55 -4.44
C ASP A 65 8.01 -26.65 -4.37
N ASN A 66 8.12 -27.66 -5.24
CA ASN A 66 7.21 -28.81 -5.32
C ASN A 66 5.71 -28.46 -5.28
N ASP A 67 5.26 -27.61 -6.23
CA ASP A 67 3.86 -27.18 -6.41
C ASP A 67 3.20 -26.46 -5.22
N THR A 68 3.94 -26.14 -4.17
CA THR A 68 3.43 -25.38 -3.02
C THR A 68 4.01 -23.96 -3.04
N ASP A 69 3.11 -22.98 -3.08
CA ASP A 69 3.44 -21.56 -2.95
C ASP A 69 4.05 -21.29 -1.57
N ILE A 70 5.18 -20.56 -1.52
CA ILE A 70 5.86 -20.16 -0.28
C ILE A 70 4.92 -19.47 0.72
N VAL A 71 3.98 -18.65 0.24
CA VAL A 71 2.99 -17.93 1.07
C VAL A 71 2.02 -18.93 1.71
N GLN A 72 1.55 -19.91 0.93
CA GLN A 72 0.63 -20.94 1.40
C GLN A 72 1.32 -21.86 2.41
N TRP A 73 2.54 -22.30 2.12
CA TRP A 73 3.36 -23.09 3.04
C TRP A 73 3.60 -22.33 4.34
N ALA A 74 4.05 -21.07 4.27
CA ALA A 74 4.33 -20.24 5.44
C ALA A 74 3.07 -20.03 6.30
N ASN A 75 1.89 -19.91 5.68
CA ASN A 75 0.62 -19.75 6.41
C ASN A 75 0.35 -20.93 7.35
N THR A 76 0.69 -22.16 6.95
CA THR A 76 0.53 -23.36 7.78
C THR A 76 1.33 -23.33 9.08
N LEU A 77 2.42 -22.56 9.11
CA LEU A 77 3.33 -22.41 10.24
C LEU A 77 3.10 -21.09 10.99
N MET A 78 2.53 -20.08 10.34
CA MET A 78 2.54 -18.68 10.79
C MET A 78 1.95 -18.52 12.17
N LYS A 79 0.87 -19.24 12.50
CA LYS A 79 0.27 -19.19 13.84
C LYS A 79 1.28 -19.56 14.92
N ARG A 80 1.98 -20.70 14.79
CA ARG A 80 3.01 -21.14 15.75
C ARG A 80 4.20 -20.19 15.80
N VAL A 81 4.61 -19.71 14.63
CA VAL A 81 5.69 -18.74 14.49
C VAL A 81 5.37 -17.46 15.28
N LEU A 82 4.16 -16.91 15.17
CA LEU A 82 3.75 -15.72 15.93
C LEU A 82 3.62 -15.97 17.44
N TYR A 83 3.43 -17.23 17.88
CA TYR A 83 3.53 -17.63 19.29
C TYR A 83 4.97 -17.84 19.79
N GLY A 84 5.98 -17.57 18.95
CA GLY A 84 7.40 -17.55 19.35
C GLY A 84 8.26 -18.67 18.75
N GLU A 85 7.69 -19.58 17.97
CA GLU A 85 8.44 -20.66 17.28
C GLU A 85 9.10 -20.18 15.98
N TYR A 86 9.88 -19.09 16.03
CA TYR A 86 10.43 -18.43 14.83
C TYR A 86 11.34 -19.34 13.99
N THR A 87 12.04 -20.29 14.63
CA THR A 87 12.96 -21.22 13.97
C THR A 87 12.29 -22.12 12.94
N LEU A 88 10.95 -22.24 12.94
CA LEU A 88 10.22 -23.00 11.93
C LEU A 88 10.25 -22.34 10.55
N LEU A 89 10.47 -21.02 10.50
CA LEU A 89 10.44 -20.24 9.28
C LEU A 89 11.85 -19.81 8.82
N ILE A 90 12.78 -19.64 9.76
CA ILE A 90 14.09 -19.03 9.49
C ILE A 90 15.01 -19.97 8.70
N ASP A 91 15.75 -19.41 7.75
CA ASP A 91 16.77 -20.13 6.98
C ASP A 91 17.76 -20.86 7.91
N SER A 92 17.85 -22.19 7.74
CA SER A 92 18.78 -23.04 8.48
C SER A 92 20.25 -22.67 8.26
N ASN A 93 20.59 -22.08 7.10
CA ASN A 93 21.96 -21.66 6.78
C ASN A 93 22.44 -20.47 7.62
N LEU A 94 21.53 -19.76 8.29
CA LEU A 94 21.93 -18.70 9.22
C LEU A 94 22.54 -19.27 10.51
N GLU A 95 22.35 -20.57 10.81
CA GLU A 95 22.96 -21.26 11.96
C GLU A 95 22.77 -20.54 13.32
N GLY A 96 21.70 -19.74 13.46
CA GLY A 96 21.44 -18.95 14.66
C GLY A 96 22.11 -17.57 14.70
N ASP A 97 22.88 -17.20 13.69
CA ASP A 97 23.52 -15.89 13.53
C ASP A 97 22.54 -14.84 12.99
N TYR A 98 21.54 -14.52 13.81
CA TYR A 98 20.59 -13.46 13.51
C TYR A 98 20.07 -12.81 14.79
N ASN A 99 19.66 -11.56 14.68
CA ASN A 99 18.99 -10.88 15.78
C ASN A 99 17.52 -11.32 15.85
N LYS A 100 17.17 -12.09 16.88
CA LYS A 100 15.81 -12.60 17.11
C LYS A 100 14.73 -11.51 17.07
N LYS A 101 15.00 -10.31 17.61
CA LYS A 101 14.02 -9.21 17.62
C LYS A 101 13.80 -8.62 16.23
N GLU A 102 14.83 -8.59 15.40
CA GLU A 102 14.71 -8.08 14.03
C GLU A 102 14.01 -9.08 13.13
N VAL A 103 14.36 -10.36 13.25
CA VAL A 103 13.66 -11.41 12.52
C VAL A 103 12.19 -11.48 12.94
N GLN A 104 11.89 -11.32 14.23
CA GLN A 104 10.51 -11.17 14.69
C GLN A 104 9.81 -10.02 13.96
N ARG A 105 10.38 -8.81 13.93
CA ARG A 105 9.79 -7.66 13.20
C ARG A 105 9.55 -7.98 11.72
N MET A 106 10.53 -8.59 11.06
CA MET A 106 10.40 -8.97 9.64
C MET A 106 9.25 -9.96 9.43
N ILE A 107 9.10 -10.95 10.31
CA ILE A 107 8.00 -11.93 10.24
C ILE A 107 6.64 -11.26 10.39
N TYR A 108 6.47 -10.38 11.38
CA TYR A 108 5.19 -9.66 11.55
C TYR A 108 4.90 -8.72 10.38
N CYS A 109 5.93 -8.08 9.80
CA CYS A 109 5.77 -7.31 8.58
C CYS A 109 5.30 -8.20 7.42
N ALA A 110 5.95 -9.33 7.19
CA ALA A 110 5.57 -10.29 6.16
C ALA A 110 4.13 -10.79 6.36
N ALA A 111 3.75 -11.15 7.59
CA ALA A 111 2.41 -11.59 7.91
C ALA A 111 1.35 -10.52 7.63
N ALA A 112 1.62 -9.26 8.02
CA ALA A 112 0.72 -8.15 7.79
C ALA A 112 0.55 -7.83 6.29
N CYS A 113 1.59 -8.00 5.49
CA CYS A 113 1.55 -7.79 4.04
C CYS A 113 0.76 -8.89 3.31
N LEU A 114 0.86 -10.14 3.77
CA LEU A 114 0.39 -11.30 3.01
C LEU A 114 -0.99 -11.81 3.43
N TYR A 115 -1.32 -11.73 4.72
CA TYR A 115 -2.51 -12.39 5.26
C TYR A 115 -3.63 -11.44 5.63
N LYS A 116 -3.34 -10.13 5.78
CA LYS A 116 -4.40 -9.14 5.91
C LYS A 116 -5.13 -8.97 4.57
N PRO A 117 -6.45 -8.76 4.60
CA PRO A 117 -7.19 -8.39 3.39
C PRO A 117 -6.64 -7.06 2.86
N SER A 118 -6.74 -6.86 1.54
CA SER A 118 -6.08 -5.76 0.81
C SER A 118 -6.28 -4.40 1.48
N ASP A 119 -7.53 -4.02 1.76
CA ASP A 119 -7.90 -2.74 2.41
C ASP A 119 -7.38 -2.57 3.86
N SER A 120 -6.91 -3.65 4.48
CA SER A 120 -6.39 -3.65 5.87
C SER A 120 -4.88 -3.83 5.95
N ARG A 121 -4.20 -4.02 4.81
CA ARG A 121 -2.73 -4.08 4.78
C ARG A 121 -2.14 -2.73 5.19
N PRO A 122 -1.00 -2.75 5.92
CA PRO A 122 -0.32 -1.51 6.29
C PRO A 122 0.29 -0.83 5.06
N GLN A 123 0.40 0.49 5.08
CA GLN A 123 1.12 1.22 4.03
C GLN A 123 2.62 0.92 4.12
N MET A 124 3.33 1.02 2.99
CA MET A 124 4.79 0.78 2.94
C MET A 124 5.56 1.60 3.97
N LYS A 125 5.17 2.86 4.20
CA LYS A 125 5.77 3.72 5.23
C LYS A 125 5.63 3.16 6.66
N GLU A 126 4.54 2.47 6.96
CA GLU A 126 4.29 1.87 8.26
C GLU A 126 5.15 0.62 8.44
N ILE A 127 5.26 -0.18 7.38
CA ILE A 127 6.14 -1.36 7.34
C ILE A 127 7.60 -0.94 7.55
N VAL A 128 8.07 0.06 6.81
CA VAL A 128 9.42 0.64 6.96
C VAL A 128 9.60 1.16 8.38
N GLY A 129 8.62 1.89 8.93
CA GLY A 129 8.73 2.40 10.29
C GLY A 129 8.83 1.30 11.36
N VAL A 130 8.18 0.15 11.17
CA VAL A 130 8.33 -1.00 12.09
C VAL A 130 9.72 -1.62 11.96
N LEU A 131 10.25 -1.76 10.74
CA LEU A 131 11.61 -2.27 10.48
C LEU A 131 12.69 -1.33 11.04
N GLU A 132 12.51 -0.02 10.90
CA GLU A 132 13.40 1.01 11.45
C GLU A 132 13.23 1.23 12.97
N ARG A 133 12.24 0.57 13.58
CA ARG A 133 11.88 0.70 14.99
C ARG A 133 11.33 2.07 15.40
N SER A 134 10.88 2.87 14.43
CA SER A 134 10.18 4.14 14.67
C SER A 134 8.69 3.93 14.97
N ILE A 135 8.11 2.80 14.56
CA ILE A 135 6.72 2.41 14.81
C ILE A 135 6.64 1.11 15.65
N PRO A 136 5.73 1.02 16.64
CA PRO A 136 5.45 -0.22 17.35
C PRO A 136 4.92 -1.34 16.44
N LEU A 137 5.41 -2.56 16.63
CA LEU A 137 4.97 -3.74 15.87
C LEU A 137 3.46 -4.01 15.97
N LYS A 138 2.87 -3.74 17.14
CA LYS A 138 1.42 -3.87 17.39
C LYS A 138 0.54 -2.94 16.54
N ASP A 139 1.13 -1.93 15.91
CA ASP A 139 0.36 -0.99 15.09
C ASP A 139 0.01 -1.60 13.73
N ILE A 140 0.87 -2.50 13.21
CA ILE A 140 0.66 -3.23 11.96
C ILE A 140 0.06 -4.64 12.18
N TRP A 141 0.29 -5.26 13.34
CA TRP A 141 -0.23 -6.58 13.67
C TRP A 141 -0.47 -6.74 15.17
N ASP A 142 -1.73 -6.94 15.57
CA ASP A 142 -2.14 -7.23 16.95
C ASP A 142 -2.67 -8.66 17.12
N ASP A 143 -3.05 -9.03 18.34
CA ASP A 143 -3.50 -10.40 18.63
C ASP A 143 -4.83 -10.75 17.93
N ASP A 144 -5.67 -9.76 17.65
CA ASP A 144 -6.94 -9.94 16.95
C ASP A 144 -6.71 -10.27 15.47
N ASP A 145 -5.64 -9.72 14.87
CA ASP A 145 -5.25 -10.00 13.50
C ASP A 145 -4.89 -11.49 13.26
N ASN A 146 -4.60 -12.27 14.30
CA ASN A 146 -4.36 -13.71 14.17
C ASN A 146 -5.57 -14.49 13.60
N GLN A 147 -6.77 -13.89 13.62
CA GLN A 147 -7.95 -14.46 12.97
C GLN A 147 -7.77 -14.62 11.44
N PHE A 148 -6.89 -13.83 10.81
CA PHE A 148 -6.64 -13.91 9.37
C PHE A 148 -5.86 -15.17 8.97
N LEU A 149 -5.18 -15.83 9.92
CA LEU A 149 -4.38 -17.04 9.67
C LEU A 149 -5.21 -18.33 9.71
N SER A 150 -6.42 -18.30 10.28
CA SER A 150 -7.30 -19.46 10.31
C SER A 150 -8.12 -19.55 9.02
N GLY A 151 -7.65 -20.37 8.08
CA GLY A 151 -8.36 -20.67 6.85
C GLY A 151 -9.77 -21.22 7.07
N SER A 152 -10.77 -20.37 6.88
CA SER A 152 -12.09 -20.72 6.35
C SER A 152 -12.61 -19.50 5.61
N GLY A 153 -12.73 -19.64 4.29
CA GLY A 153 -13.25 -18.60 3.43
C GLY A 153 -14.68 -18.19 3.81
N LYS A 154 -15.00 -16.95 3.45
CA LYS A 154 -16.29 -16.26 3.54
C LYS A 154 -16.76 -15.90 4.94
N GLY A 155 -16.58 -14.62 5.27
CA GLY A 155 -17.32 -13.97 6.33
C GLY A 155 -17.05 -12.49 6.31
N GLY A 156 -17.91 -11.73 5.60
CA GLY A 156 -18.07 -10.31 5.83
C GLY A 156 -18.38 -10.06 7.31
N GLY A 157 -17.33 -9.83 8.07
CA GLY A 157 -17.37 -9.37 9.45
C GLY A 157 -16.78 -7.98 9.47
N SER A 158 -17.63 -6.96 9.28
CA SER A 158 -17.28 -5.58 9.55
C SER A 158 -17.05 -5.44 11.06
N LEU A 159 -15.87 -5.83 11.52
CA LEU A 159 -15.37 -5.45 12.83
C LEU A 159 -14.82 -4.04 12.67
N LYS A 160 -15.72 -3.07 12.88
CA LYS A 160 -15.39 -1.65 13.03
C LYS A 160 -14.21 -1.54 13.98
N ARG A 161 -13.04 -1.21 13.43
CA ARG A 161 -11.87 -0.78 14.19
C ARG A 161 -12.33 0.30 15.18
N LYS A 162 -12.16 0.05 16.48
CA LYS A 162 -12.22 1.12 17.49
C LYS A 162 -11.08 2.09 17.18
N SER A 163 -11.44 3.23 16.60
CA SER A 163 -10.68 4.49 16.48
C SER A 163 -9.16 4.38 16.64
N LYS A 164 -8.48 3.86 15.62
CA LYS A 164 -7.12 4.33 15.30
C LYS A 164 -7.36 5.62 14.52
N LYS A 165 -6.95 6.78 15.06
CA LYS A 165 -7.08 8.09 14.40
C LYS A 165 -6.64 7.93 12.95
N THR A 166 -7.60 7.86 12.03
CA THR A 166 -7.32 7.99 10.61
C THR A 166 -6.65 9.34 10.48
N SER A 167 -5.48 9.39 9.86
CA SER A 167 -4.90 10.68 9.47
C SER A 167 -6.02 11.44 8.77
N PRO A 168 -6.36 12.66 9.21
CA PRO A 168 -7.51 13.36 8.67
C PRO A 168 -7.32 13.45 7.16
N LEU A 169 -8.29 12.95 6.41
CA LEU A 169 -8.33 13.12 4.96
C LEU A 169 -8.59 14.59 4.68
N TYR A 170 -8.01 15.08 3.60
CA TYR A 170 -8.22 16.45 3.13
C TYR A 170 -8.83 16.39 1.73
N ARG A 171 -9.77 17.30 1.49
CA ARG A 171 -10.33 17.53 0.16
C ARG A 171 -9.64 18.73 -0.48
N VAL A 172 -9.27 18.60 -1.74
CA VAL A 172 -8.82 19.71 -2.58
C VAL A 172 -10.06 20.34 -3.22
N ILE A 173 -10.24 21.63 -3.01
CA ILE A 173 -11.36 22.40 -3.55
C ILE A 173 -10.82 23.34 -4.62
N LEU A 174 -11.40 23.28 -5.81
CA LEU A 174 -11.15 24.22 -6.89
C LEU A 174 -12.24 25.30 -6.86
N HIS A 175 -11.83 26.56 -6.97
CA HIS A 175 -12.72 27.72 -6.97
C HIS A 175 -12.88 28.26 -8.38
N ASP A 176 -14.05 28.82 -8.65
CA ASP A 176 -14.35 29.48 -9.91
C ASP A 176 -13.53 30.75 -10.06
N ASP A 177 -13.12 31.05 -11.29
CA ASP A 177 -12.38 32.27 -11.62
C ASP A 177 -12.81 32.83 -12.98
N ASP A 178 -12.72 34.15 -13.13
CA ASP A 178 -13.17 34.86 -14.34
C ASP A 178 -12.13 34.82 -15.49
N TYR A 179 -10.99 34.14 -15.31
CA TYR A 179 -9.81 34.29 -16.16
C TYR A 179 -9.49 33.05 -17.00
N HIS A 180 -9.79 31.85 -16.50
CA HIS A 180 -9.44 30.59 -17.14
C HIS A 180 -10.64 29.96 -17.85
N THR A 181 -10.37 29.34 -19.01
CA THR A 181 -11.40 28.60 -19.74
C THR A 181 -11.65 27.23 -19.13
N VAL A 182 -12.85 26.69 -19.33
CA VAL A 182 -13.22 25.32 -18.90
C VAL A 182 -12.22 24.28 -19.43
N ASP A 183 -11.81 24.39 -20.70
CA ASP A 183 -10.81 23.51 -21.30
C ASP A 183 -9.44 23.61 -20.62
N PHE A 184 -9.03 24.81 -20.22
CA PHE A 184 -7.77 24.99 -19.47
C PHE A 184 -7.84 24.28 -18.13
N VAL A 185 -8.95 24.44 -17.39
CA VAL A 185 -9.19 23.77 -16.11
C VAL A 185 -9.14 22.25 -16.29
N ILE A 186 -9.86 21.69 -17.26
CA ILE A 186 -9.88 20.25 -17.56
C ILE A 186 -8.47 19.72 -17.81
N GLN A 187 -7.69 20.42 -18.65
CA GLN A 187 -6.31 20.00 -18.94
C GLN A 187 -5.41 20.02 -17.70
N LYS A 188 -5.58 20.99 -16.80
CA LYS A 188 -4.79 21.02 -15.54
C LYS A 188 -5.20 19.93 -14.58
N LEU A 189 -6.50 19.68 -14.42
CA LEU A 189 -7.02 18.60 -13.58
C LEU A 189 -6.48 17.24 -14.05
N MET A 190 -6.59 16.94 -15.34
CA MET A 190 -6.06 15.69 -15.92
C MET A 190 -4.54 15.55 -15.80
N LYS A 191 -3.82 16.67 -15.81
CA LYS A 191 -2.35 16.67 -15.72
C LYS A 191 -1.84 16.43 -14.31
N PHE A 192 -2.48 17.01 -13.30
CA PHE A 192 -1.96 17.03 -11.93
C PHE A 192 -2.64 16.07 -10.98
N ILE A 193 -3.88 15.65 -11.27
CA ILE A 193 -4.63 14.75 -10.41
C ILE A 193 -4.56 13.33 -10.99
N PRO A 194 -3.92 12.37 -10.29
CA PRO A 194 -3.83 10.99 -10.76
C PRO A 194 -5.21 10.37 -10.97
N GLY A 195 -5.38 9.59 -12.04
CA GLY A 195 -6.64 8.92 -12.36
C GLY A 195 -7.77 9.84 -12.85
N MET A 196 -7.53 11.14 -13.02
CA MET A 196 -8.53 12.09 -13.51
C MET A 196 -8.85 11.86 -14.99
N THR A 197 -10.05 11.35 -15.27
CA THR A 197 -10.57 11.19 -16.63
C THR A 197 -11.10 12.52 -17.17
N ARG A 198 -11.22 12.64 -18.49
CA ARG A 198 -11.82 13.83 -19.12
C ARG A 198 -13.26 14.05 -18.67
N GLU A 199 -14.05 12.99 -18.56
CA GLU A 199 -15.45 13.07 -18.11
C GLU A 199 -15.56 13.61 -16.68
N ASN A 200 -14.72 13.12 -15.77
CA ASN A 200 -14.70 13.61 -14.39
C ASN A 200 -14.22 15.07 -14.31
N ALA A 201 -13.18 15.43 -15.06
CA ALA A 201 -12.68 16.78 -15.13
C ALA A 201 -13.71 17.76 -15.72
N ASP A 202 -14.44 17.37 -16.76
CA ASP A 202 -15.54 18.14 -17.33
C ASP A 202 -16.66 18.35 -16.30
N ASN A 203 -17.01 17.30 -15.54
CA ASN A 203 -18.01 17.39 -14.48
C ASN A 203 -17.59 18.34 -13.36
N ILE A 204 -16.33 18.26 -12.92
CA ILE A 204 -15.78 19.16 -11.90
C ILE A 204 -15.74 20.59 -12.41
N ALA A 205 -15.22 20.85 -13.60
CA ALA A 205 -15.15 22.19 -14.17
C ALA A 205 -16.54 22.82 -14.33
N ARG A 206 -17.53 22.01 -14.70
CA ARG A 206 -18.93 22.45 -14.76
C ARG A 206 -19.49 22.76 -13.37
N ASP A 207 -19.21 21.92 -12.38
CA ASP A 207 -19.63 22.14 -11.00
C ASP A 207 -19.00 23.40 -10.40
N VAL A 208 -17.71 23.66 -10.69
CA VAL A 208 -17.03 24.91 -10.31
C VAL A 208 -17.76 26.11 -10.90
N HIS A 209 -18.06 26.08 -12.21
CA HIS A 209 -18.74 27.18 -12.88
C HIS A 209 -20.15 27.47 -12.33
N TYR A 210 -20.92 26.44 -11.99
CA TYR A 210 -22.30 26.65 -11.50
C TYR A 210 -22.39 26.88 -9.99
N LYS A 211 -21.50 26.28 -9.20
CA LYS A 211 -21.56 26.29 -7.73
C LYS A 211 -20.54 27.24 -7.10
N GLY A 212 -19.65 27.82 -7.89
CA GLY A 212 -18.52 28.67 -7.47
C GLY A 212 -17.32 27.90 -6.94
N SER A 213 -17.47 26.61 -6.62
CA SER A 213 -16.37 25.72 -6.23
C SER A 213 -16.78 24.25 -6.34
N ALA A 214 -15.80 23.35 -6.45
CA ALA A 214 -16.03 21.91 -6.46
C ALA A 214 -14.89 21.13 -5.80
N GLU A 215 -15.23 19.98 -5.24
CA GLU A 215 -14.25 19.01 -4.75
C GLU A 215 -13.58 18.30 -5.94
N VAL A 216 -12.26 18.27 -5.92
CA VAL A 216 -11.44 17.66 -6.96
C VAL A 216 -11.03 16.24 -6.59
N ILE A 217 -10.53 16.07 -5.36
CA ILE A 217 -10.03 14.79 -4.83
C ILE A 217 -10.00 14.84 -3.31
N VAL A 218 -10.22 13.68 -2.67
CA VAL A 218 -10.01 13.45 -1.24
C VAL A 218 -8.79 12.54 -1.08
N CYS A 219 -7.78 12.99 -0.34
CA CYS A 219 -6.53 12.25 -0.16
C CYS A 219 -5.86 12.61 1.18
N ALA A 220 -4.67 12.04 1.44
CA ALA A 220 -3.89 12.38 2.63
C ALA A 220 -3.43 13.84 2.57
N GLN A 221 -3.18 14.44 3.74
CA GLN A 221 -2.85 15.88 3.84
C GLN A 221 -1.67 16.29 2.95
N ALA A 222 -0.58 15.53 2.96
CA ALA A 222 0.62 15.85 2.18
C ALA A 222 0.34 15.85 0.67
N ASP A 223 -0.48 14.92 0.19
CA ASP A 223 -0.86 14.84 -1.22
C ASP A 223 -1.78 16.00 -1.59
N ALA A 224 -2.77 16.31 -0.73
CA ALA A 224 -3.68 17.43 -0.92
C ALA A 224 -2.92 18.78 -1.00
N GLU A 225 -1.93 18.98 -0.13
CA GLU A 225 -1.03 20.14 -0.18
C GLU A 225 -0.26 20.20 -1.50
N GLY A 226 0.28 19.06 -1.96
CA GLY A 226 0.99 18.95 -3.25
C GLY A 226 0.10 19.32 -4.44
N TYR A 227 -1.08 18.72 -4.55
CA TYR A 227 -2.02 19.02 -5.64
C TYR A 227 -2.50 20.48 -5.60
N CYS A 228 -2.80 21.00 -4.42
CA CYS A 228 -3.20 22.40 -4.25
C CYS A 228 -2.08 23.37 -4.67
N MET A 229 -0.83 23.08 -4.32
CA MET A 229 0.32 23.88 -4.79
C MET A 229 0.49 23.83 -6.30
N GLN A 230 0.31 22.67 -6.94
CA GLN A 230 0.42 22.53 -8.39
C GLN A 230 -0.66 23.32 -9.13
N LEU A 231 -1.92 23.25 -8.66
CA LEU A 231 -3.03 24.01 -9.24
C LEU A 231 -2.80 25.52 -9.09
N LYS A 232 -2.42 25.99 -7.89
CA LYS A 232 -2.04 27.39 -7.65
C LYS A 232 -0.87 27.84 -8.53
N GLY A 233 0.11 26.97 -8.75
CA GLY A 233 1.25 27.24 -9.63
C GLY A 233 0.87 27.50 -11.09
N THR A 234 -0.36 27.15 -11.49
CA THR A 234 -0.90 27.46 -12.83
C THR A 234 -1.83 28.67 -12.87
N GLY A 235 -2.05 29.33 -11.73
CA GLY A 235 -2.95 30.48 -11.61
C GLY A 235 -4.37 30.13 -11.16
N LEU A 236 -4.71 28.84 -11.02
CA LEU A 236 -6.04 28.41 -10.57
C LEU A 236 -6.22 28.65 -9.08
N GLY A 237 -7.42 29.12 -8.69
CA GLY A 237 -7.79 29.27 -7.28
C GLY A 237 -8.10 27.91 -6.65
N SER A 238 -7.28 27.44 -5.71
CA SER A 238 -7.56 26.20 -4.98
C SER A 238 -7.29 26.30 -3.47
N THR A 239 -8.02 25.52 -2.67
CA THR A 239 -7.81 25.39 -1.22
C THR A 239 -7.85 23.92 -0.82
N ILE A 240 -7.39 23.63 0.41
CA ILE A 240 -7.60 22.33 1.02
C ILE A 240 -8.37 22.50 2.32
N GLU A 241 -9.24 21.54 2.63
CA GLU A 241 -9.99 21.51 3.87
C GLU A 241 -9.99 20.10 4.45
N PRO A 242 -10.06 19.95 5.79
CA PRO A 242 -10.31 18.66 6.38
C PRO A 242 -11.62 18.08 5.85
N ALA A 243 -11.58 16.85 5.33
CA ALA A 243 -12.74 16.08 4.91
C ALA A 243 -13.54 15.69 6.16
N SER A 244 -14.24 16.66 6.74
CA SER A 244 -15.04 16.49 7.94
C SER A 244 -16.44 16.02 7.55
N GLY A 245 -16.73 14.76 7.83
CA GLY A 245 -18.07 14.19 7.87
C GLY A 245 -17.98 12.75 8.38
N GLY A 246 -18.58 12.32 9.48
CA GLY A 246 -19.51 12.95 10.41
C GLY A 246 -20.21 11.81 11.15
N ARG A 247 -20.04 11.77 12.49
CA ARG A 247 -20.73 10.95 13.51
C ARG A 247 -20.69 9.42 13.38
#